data_AF-A0A356T6C6-F1
#
_entry.id   AF-A0A356T6C6-F1
#
_cell.length_a   1.000
_cell.length_b   1.000
_cell.length_c   1.000
_cell.angle_alpha   90.00
_cell.angle_beta   90.00
_cell.angle_gamma   90.00
#
_symmetry.space_group_name_H-M   'P 1'
#
loop_
_entity.id
_entity.type
_entity.pdbx_description
1 polymer ?
#
loop_
_entity_poly.entity_id
_entity_poly.type
_entity_poly.pdbx_seq_one_letter_code
_entity_poly.pdbx_strand_id
1 'polypeptide(L)'
;MVPTDGGVTDGEVPPPDGGEDGGMPPSDLFTPPVITTCPGDSLPPPSSGRCEVTAGDENILLTGDVLTPGEVFRGGQVLVGTDGNIACVGCDCSGEAGASGATQVVCPDSVISPGLINGHDHITFNNTVPYPAEGLLTDERYEHRHDWRTNRASPPHTSVSAG
;
A
#
# COMPACT_ATOMS: atom_id res chain seq x y z
N MET A 1 47.87 27.21 2.33
CA MET A 1 46.44 27.49 2.58
C MET A 1 45.73 26.16 2.43
N VAL A 2 45.11 25.67 3.50
CA VAL A 2 44.34 24.41 3.47
C VAL A 2 42.92 24.76 3.01
N PRO A 3 42.31 24.02 2.08
CA PRO A 3 40.89 24.21 1.76
C PRO A 3 40.07 23.90 3.01
N THR A 4 39.24 24.85 3.44
CA THR A 4 38.17 24.57 4.39
C THR A 4 37.02 23.95 3.62
N ASP A 5 36.91 22.62 3.64
CA ASP A 5 35.66 21.96 3.28
C ASP A 5 34.55 22.54 4.17
N GLY A 6 33.42 22.91 3.56
CA GLY A 6 32.34 23.69 4.18
C GLY A 6 31.49 22.88 5.16
N GLY A 7 32.13 22.21 6.12
CA GLY A 7 31.47 21.51 7.21
C GLY A 7 30.79 22.48 8.16
N VAL A 8 29.46 22.52 8.13
CA VAL A 8 28.66 22.93 9.28
C VAL A 8 29.07 22.09 10.49
N THR A 9 29.18 22.73 11.65
CA THR A 9 29.54 22.04 12.90
C THR A 9 28.44 21.09 13.34
N ASP A 10 28.79 19.92 13.86
CA ASP A 10 27.83 18.96 14.44
C ASP A 10 26.91 19.66 15.45
N GLY A 11 25.61 19.69 15.12
CA GLY A 11 24.58 20.35 15.94
C GLY A 11 24.03 21.67 15.39
N GLU A 12 24.63 22.26 14.34
CA GLU A 12 24.00 23.37 13.62
C GLU A 12 22.86 22.80 12.76
N VAL A 13 21.62 23.10 13.14
CA VAL A 13 20.45 22.88 12.27
C VAL A 13 20.37 24.10 11.35
N PRO A 14 20.54 23.95 10.02
CA PRO A 14 20.33 25.06 9.10
C PRO A 14 18.92 25.64 9.31
N PRO A 15 18.72 26.96 9.13
CA PRO A 15 17.37 27.49 9.05
C PRO A 15 16.58 26.71 7.99
N PRO A 16 15.28 26.43 8.18
CA PRO A 16 14.53 25.65 7.21
C PRO A 16 14.56 26.35 5.84
N ASP A 17 15.25 25.75 4.88
CA ASP A 17 15.27 26.18 3.48
C ASP A 17 13.86 26.09 2.84
N GLY A 18 12.96 25.34 3.49
CA GLY A 18 11.52 25.40 3.26
C GLY A 18 10.91 26.70 3.78
N GLY A 19 10.82 27.69 2.89
CA GLY A 19 9.69 28.62 2.94
C GLY A 19 8.35 27.89 2.77
N GLU A 20 7.23 28.61 2.88
CA GLU A 20 5.89 28.08 2.60
C GLU A 20 5.92 27.26 1.30
N ASP A 21 5.51 25.98 1.36
CA ASP A 21 5.66 25.02 0.25
C ASP A 21 5.27 25.68 -1.07
N GLY A 22 6.28 26.01 -1.88
CA GLY A 22 6.16 26.94 -2.99
C GLY A 22 5.27 26.34 -4.06
N GLY A 23 3.96 26.58 -3.92
CA GLY A 23 2.91 25.77 -4.52
C GLY A 23 3.18 25.57 -6.00
N MET A 24 3.38 24.30 -6.39
CA MET A 24 3.79 23.93 -7.74
C MET A 24 2.87 24.67 -8.73
N PRO A 25 3.41 25.53 -9.62
CA PRO A 25 2.57 26.24 -10.56
C PRO A 25 1.78 25.23 -11.39
N PRO A 26 0.50 25.48 -11.67
CA PRO A 26 -0.33 24.52 -12.40
C PRO A 26 0.34 24.18 -13.73
N SER A 27 0.72 22.91 -13.85
CA SER A 27 1.46 22.39 -15.01
C SER A 27 0.61 21.35 -15.73
N ASP A 28 0.61 21.41 -17.05
CA ASP A 28 0.03 20.40 -17.93
C ASP A 28 0.66 19.01 -17.72
N LEU A 29 1.94 18.97 -17.35
CA LEU A 29 2.70 17.77 -16.98
C LEU A 29 2.08 16.99 -15.81
N PHE A 30 1.35 17.66 -14.91
CA PHE A 30 0.71 17.05 -13.75
C PHE A 30 -0.73 17.57 -13.58
N THR A 31 -1.58 17.24 -14.56
CA THR A 31 -3.02 17.50 -14.46
C THR A 31 -3.58 16.83 -13.20
N PRO A 32 -4.25 17.56 -12.28
CA PRO A 32 -4.85 16.97 -11.08
C PRO A 32 -5.89 15.89 -11.45
N PRO A 33 -6.02 14.81 -10.66
CA PRO A 33 -7.02 13.79 -10.93
C PRO A 33 -8.43 14.36 -10.76
N VAL A 34 -9.36 13.88 -11.57
CA VAL A 34 -10.80 14.04 -11.32
C VAL A 34 -11.16 13.30 -10.03
N ILE A 35 -11.97 13.89 -9.16
CA ILE A 35 -12.49 13.22 -7.98
C ILE A 35 -14.00 13.06 -8.18
N THR A 36 -14.44 11.82 -8.27
CA THR A 36 -15.85 11.46 -8.42
C THR A 36 -16.32 10.83 -7.11
N THR A 37 -17.23 11.52 -6.41
CA THR A 37 -17.88 11.00 -5.20
C THR A 37 -18.90 9.93 -5.57
N CYS A 38 -18.73 8.74 -5.00
CA CYS A 38 -19.58 7.58 -5.22
C CYS A 38 -20.46 7.28 -3.99
N PRO A 39 -21.50 6.41 -4.09
CA PRO A 39 -22.40 6.12 -2.97
C PRO A 39 -21.69 5.64 -1.69
N GLY A 40 -20.56 4.93 -1.82
CA GLY A 40 -19.78 4.42 -0.69
C GLY A 40 -19.14 5.50 0.19
N ASP A 41 -19.00 6.74 -0.29
CA ASP A 41 -18.50 7.90 0.49
C ASP A 41 -19.42 8.25 1.68
N SER A 42 -20.69 7.82 1.61
CA SER A 42 -21.68 8.03 2.67
C SER A 42 -21.72 6.91 3.71
N LEU A 43 -20.91 5.85 3.56
CA LEU A 43 -20.91 4.72 4.49
C LEU A 43 -20.25 5.10 5.83
N PRO A 44 -20.82 4.67 6.96
CA PRO A 44 -20.23 4.93 8.27
C PRO A 44 -18.90 4.17 8.43
N PRO A 45 -17.92 4.71 9.18
CA PRO A 45 -16.69 3.99 9.48
C PRO A 45 -17.00 2.71 10.30
N PRO A 46 -16.24 1.61 10.09
CA PRO A 46 -16.43 0.36 10.83
C PRO A 46 -16.35 0.54 12.34
N SER A 47 -17.14 -0.26 13.07
CA SER A 47 -17.19 -0.23 14.55
C SER A 47 -15.85 -0.52 15.24
N SER A 48 -14.93 -1.18 14.54
CA SER A 48 -13.52 -1.32 14.94
C SER A 48 -12.63 -1.52 13.70
N GLY A 49 -11.34 -1.16 13.80
CA GLY A 49 -10.37 -1.38 12.72
C GLY A 49 -10.39 -0.33 11.61
N ARG A 50 -10.39 -0.77 10.36
CA ARG A 50 -10.43 0.06 9.13
C ARG A 50 -11.38 -0.47 8.06
N CYS A 51 -11.67 -1.76 8.12
CA CYS A 51 -12.52 -2.47 7.17
C CYS A 51 -13.49 -3.36 7.93
N GLU A 52 -14.71 -3.47 7.42
CA GLU A 52 -15.66 -4.52 7.79
C GLU A 52 -15.67 -5.59 6.70
N VAL A 53 -15.64 -6.88 7.09
CA VAL A 53 -15.66 -8.01 6.16
C VAL A 53 -16.90 -8.84 6.41
N THR A 54 -17.74 -8.98 5.38
CA THR A 54 -18.90 -9.87 5.39
C THR A 54 -18.64 -11.02 4.43
N ALA A 55 -18.54 -12.24 4.98
CA ALA A 55 -18.27 -13.45 4.19
C ALA A 55 -19.40 -13.74 3.19
N GLY A 56 -19.02 -14.05 1.96
CA GLY A 56 -19.89 -14.47 0.87
C GLY A 56 -19.32 -15.71 0.18
N ASP A 57 -19.35 -15.72 -1.15
CA ASP A 57 -18.62 -16.67 -1.98
C ASP A 57 -17.17 -16.22 -2.27
N GLU A 58 -16.51 -16.91 -3.19
CA GLU A 58 -15.10 -16.71 -3.57
C GLU A 58 -14.84 -15.42 -4.38
N ASN A 59 -15.88 -14.73 -4.89
CA ASN A 59 -15.71 -13.40 -5.46
C ASN A 59 -15.47 -12.37 -4.34
N ILE A 60 -14.80 -11.27 -4.64
CA ILE A 60 -14.48 -10.23 -3.65
C ILE A 60 -14.96 -8.87 -4.15
N LEU A 61 -15.87 -8.23 -3.41
CA LEU A 61 -16.31 -6.86 -3.66
C LEU A 61 -15.66 -5.92 -2.64
N LEU A 62 -14.67 -5.17 -3.09
CA LEU A 62 -13.97 -4.15 -2.31
C LEU A 62 -14.72 -2.81 -2.42
N THR A 63 -14.85 -2.06 -1.32
CA THR A 63 -15.37 -0.68 -1.30
C THR A 63 -14.40 0.25 -0.55
N GLY A 64 -14.06 1.39 -1.16
CA GLY A 64 -13.11 2.39 -0.62
C GLY A 64 -12.72 3.43 -1.68
N ASP A 65 -11.71 4.26 -1.41
CA ASP A 65 -11.22 5.26 -2.38
C ASP A 65 -10.36 4.58 -3.46
N VAL A 66 -10.95 4.37 -4.65
CA VAL A 66 -10.27 3.66 -5.74
C VAL A 66 -9.47 4.63 -6.61
N LEU A 67 -8.15 4.44 -6.66
CA LEU A 67 -7.25 5.22 -7.52
C LEU A 67 -7.16 4.59 -8.91
N THR A 68 -7.49 5.37 -9.94
CA THR A 68 -7.36 4.98 -11.35
C THR A 68 -6.54 6.02 -12.13
N PRO A 69 -6.11 5.74 -13.38
CA PRO A 69 -5.35 6.70 -14.18
C PRO A 69 -6.16 7.97 -14.48
N GLY A 70 -5.88 9.05 -13.74
CA GLY A 70 -6.50 10.37 -13.93
C GLY A 70 -7.81 10.60 -13.17
N GLU A 71 -8.34 9.59 -12.47
CA GLU A 71 -9.59 9.70 -11.71
C GLU A 71 -9.55 8.91 -10.40
N VAL A 72 -10.16 9.47 -9.35
CA VAL A 72 -10.38 8.83 -8.06
C VAL A 72 -11.89 8.66 -7.84
N PHE A 73 -12.31 7.41 -7.66
CA PHE A 73 -13.67 7.07 -7.22
C PHE A 73 -13.69 7.04 -5.69
N ARG A 74 -14.10 8.16 -5.07
CA ARG A 74 -14.19 8.27 -3.61
C ARG A 74 -15.36 7.44 -3.10
N GLY A 75 -15.09 6.48 -2.22
CA GLY A 75 -16.05 5.45 -1.84
C GLY A 75 -16.56 4.63 -3.05
N GLY A 76 -15.69 4.40 -4.04
CA GLY A 76 -15.94 3.53 -5.18
C GLY A 76 -15.77 2.05 -4.83
N GLN A 77 -15.85 1.21 -5.87
CA GLN A 77 -15.82 -0.25 -5.75
C GLN A 77 -14.90 -0.92 -6.77
N VAL A 78 -14.39 -2.09 -6.39
CA VAL A 78 -13.67 -3.03 -7.26
C VAL A 78 -14.22 -4.43 -7.03
N LEU A 79 -14.68 -5.10 -8.09
CA LEU A 79 -15.07 -6.51 -8.06
C LEU A 79 -13.93 -7.36 -8.62
N VAL A 80 -13.48 -8.34 -7.84
CA VAL A 80 -12.52 -9.38 -8.25
C VAL A 80 -13.26 -10.71 -8.36
N GLY A 81 -13.14 -11.35 -9.52
CA GLY A 81 -13.74 -12.66 -9.79
C GLY A 81 -12.95 -13.81 -9.19
N THR A 82 -13.56 -15.01 -9.13
CA THR A 82 -12.91 -16.23 -8.63
C THR A 82 -11.71 -16.70 -9.48
N ASP A 83 -11.58 -16.18 -10.70
CA ASP A 83 -10.42 -16.37 -11.58
C ASP A 83 -9.25 -15.42 -11.28
N GLY A 84 -9.41 -14.52 -10.30
CA GLY A 84 -8.44 -13.51 -9.90
C GLY A 84 -8.42 -12.26 -10.80
N ASN A 85 -9.31 -12.16 -11.80
CA ASN A 85 -9.40 -10.99 -12.66
C ASN A 85 -10.29 -9.91 -12.04
N ILE A 86 -10.00 -8.65 -12.36
CA ILE A 86 -10.89 -7.52 -12.02
C ILE A 86 -12.06 -7.52 -13.01
N ALA A 87 -13.26 -7.79 -12.50
CA ALA A 87 -14.50 -7.81 -13.27
C ALA A 87 -15.12 -6.41 -13.43
N CYS A 88 -14.95 -5.53 -12.43
CA CYS A 88 -15.48 -4.16 -12.47
C CYS A 88 -14.65 -3.21 -11.60
N VAL A 89 -14.58 -1.94 -12.04
CA VAL A 89 -14.07 -0.79 -11.28
C VAL A 89 -14.99 0.40 -11.56
N GLY A 90 -15.47 1.10 -10.52
CA GLY A 90 -16.30 2.29 -10.68
C GLY A 90 -16.99 2.73 -9.39
N CYS A 91 -18.00 3.57 -9.49
CA CYS A 91 -18.77 4.00 -8.32
C CYS A 91 -19.70 2.93 -7.73
N ASP A 92 -20.15 1.99 -8.55
CA ASP A 92 -21.05 0.91 -8.14
C ASP A 92 -20.80 -0.29 -9.05
N CYS A 93 -20.35 -1.40 -8.46
CA CYS A 93 -20.17 -2.70 -9.10
C CYS A 93 -21.19 -3.73 -8.59
N SER A 94 -22.15 -3.34 -7.75
CA SER A 94 -23.11 -4.26 -7.10
C SER A 94 -24.09 -4.92 -8.07
N GLY A 95 -24.28 -4.33 -9.27
CA GLY A 95 -25.09 -4.89 -10.35
C GLY A 95 -24.37 -5.91 -11.23
N GLU A 96 -23.06 -6.11 -11.05
CA GLU A 96 -22.25 -6.96 -11.93
C GLU A 96 -22.39 -8.46 -11.62
N ALA A 97 -22.09 -9.29 -12.62
CA ALA A 97 -22.12 -10.74 -12.45
C ALA A 97 -21.11 -11.19 -11.38
N GLY A 98 -21.59 -11.86 -10.34
CA GLY A 98 -20.79 -12.29 -9.18
C GLY A 98 -20.84 -11.34 -7.98
N ALA A 99 -21.26 -10.07 -8.15
CA ALA A 99 -21.24 -9.09 -7.06
C ALA A 99 -22.22 -9.40 -5.92
N SER A 100 -23.39 -9.98 -6.21
CA SER A 100 -24.43 -10.24 -5.22
C SER A 100 -24.12 -11.40 -4.26
N GLY A 101 -23.21 -12.29 -4.64
CA GLY A 101 -22.71 -13.39 -3.80
C GLY A 101 -21.37 -13.10 -3.14
N ALA A 102 -20.61 -12.12 -3.66
CA ALA A 102 -19.23 -11.84 -3.27
C ALA A 102 -19.04 -11.62 -1.75
N THR A 103 -17.89 -12.07 -1.25
CA THR A 103 -17.35 -11.60 0.02
C THR A 103 -17.12 -10.09 -0.04
N GLN A 104 -17.79 -9.34 0.83
CA GLN A 104 -17.71 -7.87 0.85
C GLN A 104 -16.60 -7.42 1.81
N VAL A 105 -15.77 -6.49 1.37
CA VAL A 105 -14.72 -5.84 2.16
C VAL A 105 -14.92 -4.34 2.05
N VAL A 106 -15.48 -3.73 3.09
CA VAL A 106 -15.92 -2.34 3.10
C VAL A 106 -14.99 -1.51 3.98
N CYS A 107 -14.21 -0.61 3.36
CA CYS A 107 -13.20 0.21 4.00
C CYS A 107 -13.37 1.70 3.60
N PRO A 108 -14.37 2.43 4.13
CA PRO A 108 -14.77 3.75 3.62
C PRO A 108 -13.63 4.77 3.58
N ASP A 109 -12.80 4.82 4.64
CA ASP A 109 -11.66 5.75 4.76
C ASP A 109 -10.33 5.17 4.24
N SER A 110 -10.36 4.10 3.42
CA SER A 110 -9.15 3.41 2.95
C SER A 110 -9.01 3.46 1.43
N VAL A 111 -7.76 3.41 0.97
CA VAL A 111 -7.41 3.54 -0.45
C VAL A 111 -7.19 2.18 -1.10
N ILE A 112 -7.78 1.99 -2.29
CA ILE A 112 -7.55 0.85 -3.18
C ILE A 112 -6.74 1.36 -4.38
N SER A 113 -5.53 0.84 -4.57
CA SER A 113 -4.67 1.23 -5.69
C SER A 113 -4.12 0.01 -6.44
N PRO A 114 -3.71 0.18 -7.71
CA PRO A 114 -2.87 -0.81 -8.38
C PRO A 114 -1.59 -1.08 -7.59
N GLY A 115 -1.16 -2.35 -7.55
CA GLY A 115 0.15 -2.70 -7.01
C GLY A 115 1.28 -2.01 -7.79
N LEU A 116 2.27 -1.46 -7.08
CA LEU A 116 3.40 -0.81 -7.71
C LEU A 116 4.26 -1.81 -8.48
N ILE A 117 4.54 -1.52 -9.75
CA ILE A 117 5.44 -2.33 -10.59
C ILE A 117 6.88 -1.90 -10.34
N ASN A 118 7.66 -2.74 -9.67
CA ASN A 118 9.10 -2.57 -9.57
C ASN A 118 9.77 -3.05 -10.88
N GLY A 119 9.99 -2.12 -11.81
CA GLY A 119 10.61 -2.41 -13.11
C GLY A 119 12.11 -2.72 -13.06
N HIS A 120 12.82 -2.44 -11.95
CA HIS A 120 14.26 -2.66 -11.83
C HIS A 120 14.71 -2.74 -10.35
N ASP A 121 14.98 -3.95 -9.85
CA ASP A 121 15.62 -4.18 -8.54
C ASP A 121 17.03 -4.76 -8.71
N HIS A 122 18.00 -4.18 -8.01
CA HIS A 122 19.29 -4.83 -7.76
C HIS A 122 19.16 -5.80 -6.58
N ILE A 123 18.36 -6.86 -6.82
CA ILE A 123 17.92 -7.81 -5.80
C ILE A 123 19.07 -8.44 -4.99
N THR A 124 20.24 -8.58 -5.61
CA THR A 124 21.49 -9.13 -5.07
C THR A 124 22.36 -8.15 -4.27
N PHE A 125 22.01 -6.86 -4.21
CA PHE A 125 22.72 -5.82 -3.46
C PHE A 125 22.01 -5.43 -2.16
N ASN A 126 20.75 -5.86 -1.96
CA ASN A 126 20.05 -5.74 -0.69
C ASN A 126 20.64 -6.71 0.34
N ASN A 127 21.77 -6.34 0.94
CA ASN A 127 22.56 -7.19 1.84
C ASN A 127 22.27 -6.96 3.33
N THR A 128 21.29 -6.12 3.64
CA THR A 128 20.90 -5.79 5.02
C THR A 128 20.28 -7.02 5.68
N VAL A 129 20.73 -7.35 6.89
CA VAL A 129 20.12 -8.39 7.72
C VAL A 129 18.76 -7.91 8.26
N PRO A 130 17.82 -8.83 8.60
CA PRO A 130 16.56 -8.46 9.25
C PRO A 130 16.79 -7.61 10.51
N TYR A 131 15.93 -6.60 10.72
CA TYR A 131 16.00 -5.73 11.90
C TYR A 131 15.15 -6.31 13.05
N PRO A 132 15.63 -6.25 14.29
CA PRO A 132 14.94 -6.85 15.42
C PRO A 132 13.66 -6.09 15.81
N ALA A 133 12.60 -6.84 16.10
CA ALA A 133 11.53 -6.37 16.98
C ALA A 133 12.10 -6.20 18.41
N GLU A 134 11.59 -5.22 19.17
CA GLU A 134 12.34 -4.64 20.31
C GLU A 134 12.93 -5.65 21.30
N GLY A 135 14.28 -5.67 21.38
CA GLY A 135 15.04 -6.28 22.47
C GLY A 135 15.75 -7.61 22.19
N LEU A 136 15.46 -8.32 21.09
CA LEU A 136 16.04 -9.66 20.82
C LEU A 136 16.32 -9.93 19.33
N LEU A 137 16.84 -11.13 19.02
CA LEU A 137 17.54 -11.44 17.77
C LEU A 137 17.23 -12.85 17.18
N THR A 138 15.99 -13.30 16.93
CA THR A 138 14.63 -12.84 17.27
C THR A 138 13.66 -13.99 16.85
N ASP A 139 12.45 -14.07 17.44
CA ASP A 139 11.52 -15.21 17.30
C ASP A 139 10.67 -15.16 16.01
N GLU A 140 11.34 -15.09 14.86
CA GLU A 140 10.82 -14.45 13.64
C GLU A 140 10.26 -15.42 12.56
N ARG A 141 9.09 -15.07 11.98
CA ARG A 141 8.54 -15.67 10.76
C ARG A 141 9.23 -15.05 9.55
N TYR A 142 9.77 -15.89 8.66
CA TYR A 142 10.39 -15.41 7.42
C TYR A 142 9.69 -15.98 6.17
N GLU A 143 9.49 -15.10 5.20
CA GLU A 143 8.68 -15.30 3.99
C GLU A 143 9.36 -14.62 2.78
N HIS A 144 10.69 -14.54 2.78
CA HIS A 144 11.46 -13.62 1.95
C HIS A 144 12.74 -14.28 1.37
N ARG A 145 13.46 -13.56 0.51
CA ARG A 145 14.57 -14.11 -0.26
C ARG A 145 15.87 -14.28 0.53
N HIS A 146 16.02 -13.58 1.64
CA HIS A 146 17.26 -13.50 2.41
C HIS A 146 17.04 -13.82 3.91
N ASP A 147 15.93 -14.49 4.24
CA ASP A 147 15.64 -15.30 5.44
C ASP A 147 16.85 -16.11 5.92
N TRP A 148 17.74 -16.37 4.97
CA TRP A 148 19.05 -16.93 5.18
C TRP A 148 20.14 -16.22 4.33
N ARG A 149 20.05 -16.29 2.98
CA ARG A 149 21.07 -16.12 1.87
C ARG A 149 22.54 -16.53 2.12
N THR A 150 23.02 -16.59 3.35
CA THR A 150 24.42 -16.81 3.75
C THR A 150 24.64 -18.18 4.43
N ASN A 151 23.65 -19.06 4.28
CA ASN A 151 23.56 -20.50 4.59
C ASN A 151 23.76 -20.93 6.06
N ARG A 152 23.00 -20.32 6.99
CA ARG A 152 23.25 -20.41 8.45
C ARG A 152 22.20 -21.12 9.30
N ALA A 153 21.17 -21.70 8.71
CA ALA A 153 20.05 -22.24 9.48
C ALA A 153 20.36 -23.64 10.07
N SER A 154 21.03 -23.65 11.23
CA SER A 154 21.13 -24.79 12.15
C SER A 154 20.77 -24.32 13.58
N PRO A 155 19.53 -24.55 14.06
CA PRO A 155 18.44 -25.25 13.38
C PRO A 155 17.89 -24.49 12.15
N PRO A 156 17.23 -25.18 11.20
CA PRO A 156 16.55 -24.53 10.07
C PRO A 156 15.47 -23.55 10.55
N HIS A 157 15.07 -22.60 9.69
CA HIS A 157 13.88 -21.77 9.95
C HIS A 157 12.65 -22.66 10.21
N THR A 158 11.70 -22.17 11.00
CA THR A 158 10.43 -22.86 11.22
C THR A 158 9.36 -22.20 10.34
N SER A 159 8.92 -22.90 9.31
CA SER A 159 7.87 -22.43 8.39
C SER A 159 6.54 -22.28 9.11
N VAL A 160 5.79 -21.23 8.77
CA VAL A 160 4.44 -20.99 9.30
C VAL A 160 3.40 -21.66 8.42
N SER A 161 2.36 -22.25 9.01
CA SER A 161 1.35 -23.01 8.27
C SER A 161 0.50 -22.12 7.37
N ALA A 162 0.29 -22.54 6.12
CA ALA A 162 -0.84 -22.09 5.34
C ALA A 162 -2.13 -22.61 6.00
N GLY A 163 -2.90 -21.68 6.57
CA GLY A 163 -4.24 -21.93 7.13
C GLY A 163 -5.31 -21.97 6.04
#